data_AF-A0A968RJ77-F1
#
_entry.id   AF-A0A968RJ77-F1
#
_cell.length_a   1.000
_cell.length_b   1.000
_cell.length_c   1.000
_cell.angle_alpha   90.00
_cell.angle_beta   90.00
_cell.angle_gamma   90.00
#
_symmetry.space_group_name_H-M   'P 1'
#
loop_
_entity.id
_entity.type
_entity.pdbx_description
1 polymer ?
#
loop_
_entity_poly.entity_id
_entity_poly.type
_entity_poly.pdbx_seq_one_letter_code
_entity_poly.pdbx_strand_id
1 'polypeptide(L)'
;MQPKIFDTITSAFERKEELAYFDKLDDYLDHLLPQVRPWGEDLRELEFYVGESWLEVRDDDNFNDIILHVFQENGDYLVSTNGTVKKGKWQLLNKDENKMLIEMGGASDLYELAFLDNNYLILKKHGNQLRLGKKKYFVMGKESEIYDLVWREYVEKMFEEYRQGSTAYIIMGIIFLVAVGLAVVLSVF
;
A
#
# COMPACT_ATOMS: atom_id res chain seq x y z
N MET A 1 -28.98 -27.76 3.27
CA MET A 1 -28.03 -26.77 3.82
C MET A 1 -26.66 -27.07 3.20
N GLN A 2 -26.42 -26.47 2.04
CA GLN A 2 -25.18 -26.53 1.24
C GLN A 2 -24.87 -25.07 0.86
N PRO A 3 -23.59 -24.68 0.74
CA PRO A 3 -22.83 -24.11 1.85
C PRO A 3 -22.38 -22.67 1.57
N LYS A 4 -22.16 -21.88 2.63
CA LYS A 4 -21.51 -20.54 2.62
C LYS A 4 -20.22 -20.46 1.77
N ILE A 5 -19.60 -21.60 1.50
CA ILE A 5 -18.42 -21.75 0.66
C ILE A 5 -18.71 -21.39 -0.80
N PHE A 6 -19.86 -21.78 -1.36
CA PHE A 6 -20.21 -21.42 -2.75
C PHE A 6 -20.47 -19.92 -2.87
N ASP A 7 -21.15 -19.28 -1.91
CA ASP A 7 -21.35 -17.82 -1.92
C ASP A 7 -20.02 -17.04 -1.78
N THR A 8 -19.07 -17.60 -1.02
CA THR A 8 -17.73 -17.00 -0.86
C THR A 8 -16.89 -17.16 -2.13
N ILE A 9 -17.00 -18.29 -2.84
CA ILE A 9 -16.32 -18.53 -4.11
C ILE A 9 -16.95 -17.67 -5.22
N THR A 10 -18.28 -17.61 -5.30
CA THR A 10 -19.00 -16.77 -6.28
C THR A 10 -18.69 -15.29 -6.07
N SER A 11 -18.73 -14.78 -4.82
CA SER A 11 -18.37 -13.39 -4.54
C SER A 11 -16.87 -13.09 -4.73
N ALA A 12 -15.99 -14.08 -4.61
CA ALA A 12 -14.57 -13.90 -4.95
C ALA A 12 -14.33 -13.88 -6.47
N PHE A 13 -15.16 -14.61 -7.23
CA PHE A 13 -15.12 -14.65 -8.69
C PHE A 13 -15.74 -13.39 -9.31
N GLU A 14 -16.92 -12.96 -8.83
CA GLU A 14 -17.58 -11.71 -9.24
C GLU A 14 -16.73 -10.47 -8.92
N ARG A 15 -16.01 -10.45 -7.80
CA ARG A 15 -15.09 -9.35 -7.47
C ARG A 15 -13.83 -9.33 -8.35
N LYS A 16 -13.30 -10.50 -8.74
CA LYS A 16 -12.18 -10.54 -9.69
C LYS A 16 -12.58 -9.99 -11.07
N GLU A 17 -13.85 -10.11 -11.43
CA GLU A 17 -14.44 -9.51 -12.64
C GLU A 17 -14.65 -7.99 -12.49
N GLU A 18 -15.01 -7.48 -11.31
CA GLU A 18 -15.06 -6.03 -11.03
C GLU A 18 -13.68 -5.34 -11.05
N LEU A 19 -12.62 -6.04 -10.65
CA LEU A 19 -11.26 -5.47 -10.64
C LEU A 19 -10.72 -5.18 -12.05
N ALA A 20 -11.30 -5.81 -13.09
CA ALA A 20 -10.97 -5.55 -14.49
C ALA A 20 -11.58 -4.24 -15.04
N TYR A 21 -12.38 -3.49 -14.26
CA TYR A 21 -13.16 -2.34 -14.74
C TYR A 21 -12.54 -0.95 -14.50
N PHE A 22 -11.48 -0.84 -13.71
CA PHE A 22 -10.89 0.47 -13.44
C PHE A 22 -9.96 0.91 -14.57
N ASP A 23 -10.26 2.06 -15.16
CA ASP A 23 -9.44 2.64 -16.24
C ASP A 23 -8.20 3.35 -15.70
N LYS A 24 -8.21 3.78 -14.43
CA LYS A 24 -7.14 4.54 -13.80
C LYS A 24 -6.70 3.95 -12.47
N LEU A 25 -5.43 4.13 -12.13
CA LEU A 25 -4.84 3.68 -10.87
C LEU A 25 -5.51 4.35 -9.67
N ASP A 26 -5.76 5.66 -9.75
CA ASP A 26 -6.40 6.41 -8.66
C ASP A 26 -7.79 5.85 -8.30
N ASP A 27 -8.59 5.45 -9.29
CA ASP A 27 -9.94 4.92 -9.10
C ASP A 27 -9.90 3.53 -8.47
N TYR A 28 -8.96 2.69 -8.91
CA TYR A 28 -8.75 1.37 -8.31
C TYR A 28 -8.32 1.52 -6.84
N LEU A 29 -7.36 2.39 -6.55
CA LEU A 29 -6.89 2.63 -5.19
C LEU A 29 -7.99 3.19 -4.27
N ASP A 30 -8.90 4.02 -4.78
CA ASP A 30 -10.06 4.49 -4.02
C ASP A 30 -10.99 3.35 -3.58
N HIS A 31 -11.07 2.28 -4.37
CA HIS A 31 -11.81 1.07 -4.00
C HIS A 31 -11.02 0.14 -3.07
N LEU A 32 -9.71 -0.01 -3.31
CA LEU A 32 -8.85 -0.95 -2.60
C LEU A 32 -8.44 -0.47 -1.21
N LEU A 33 -8.00 0.79 -1.10
CA LEU A 33 -7.41 1.35 0.13
C LEU A 33 -8.31 1.19 1.38
N PRO A 34 -9.64 1.42 1.33
CA PRO A 34 -10.49 1.21 2.50
C PRO A 34 -10.47 -0.22 3.06
N GLN A 35 -10.16 -1.21 2.24
CA GLN A 35 -10.16 -2.64 2.61
C GLN A 35 -8.83 -3.06 3.24
N VAL A 36 -7.72 -2.50 2.75
CA VAL A 36 -6.35 -2.85 3.19
C VAL A 36 -5.86 -1.97 4.34
N ARG A 37 -6.35 -0.74 4.46
CA ARG A 37 -5.89 0.25 5.46
C ARG A 37 -5.80 -0.26 6.91
N PRO A 38 -6.72 -1.09 7.44
CA PRO A 38 -6.60 -1.60 8.81
C PRO A 38 -5.37 -2.47 9.08
N TRP A 39 -4.65 -2.89 8.04
CA TRP A 39 -3.49 -3.77 8.10
C TRP A 39 -2.18 -3.05 7.76
N GLY A 40 -2.25 -1.73 7.53
CA GLY A 40 -1.09 -0.92 7.25
C GLY A 40 -0.49 -0.30 8.51
N GLU A 41 0.74 0.14 8.37
CA GLU A 41 1.58 0.73 9.42
C GLU A 41 1.54 2.27 9.37
N ASP A 42 2.11 2.93 10.37
CA ASP A 42 2.18 4.40 10.42
C ASP A 42 3.51 4.95 9.89
N LEU A 43 3.51 6.20 9.41
CA LEU A 43 4.74 6.87 8.94
C LEU A 43 5.80 7.11 10.03
N ARG A 44 5.45 6.84 11.30
CA ARG A 44 6.35 6.96 12.44
C ARG A 44 7.26 5.75 12.58
N GLU A 45 6.86 4.63 11.98
CA GLU A 45 7.55 3.36 11.97
C GLU A 45 8.52 3.37 10.79
N LEU A 46 9.62 4.10 11.01
CA LEU A 46 10.62 4.42 9.98
C LEU A 46 11.21 3.15 9.34
N GLU A 47 11.28 2.06 10.08
CA GLU A 47 11.79 0.76 9.63
C GLU A 47 11.06 0.21 8.40
N PHE A 48 9.81 0.60 8.16
CA PHE A 48 9.07 0.11 7.01
C PHE A 48 9.46 0.79 5.70
N TYR A 49 10.08 1.98 5.72
CA TYR A 49 10.32 2.75 4.50
C TYR A 49 11.64 3.50 4.39
N VAL A 50 12.33 3.75 5.50
CA VAL A 50 13.61 4.44 5.51
C VAL A 50 14.73 3.46 5.13
N GLY A 51 15.60 3.89 4.22
CA GLY A 51 16.70 3.08 3.69
C GLY A 51 16.29 2.10 2.58
N GLU A 52 15.00 2.01 2.28
CA GLU A 52 14.46 1.14 1.24
C GLU A 52 14.43 1.83 -0.14
N SER A 53 14.46 1.02 -1.20
CA SER A 53 14.34 1.47 -2.60
C SER A 53 12.91 1.29 -3.08
N TRP A 54 12.22 2.42 -3.25
CA TRP A 54 10.81 2.49 -3.61
C TRP A 54 10.63 2.81 -5.08
N LEU A 55 10.19 1.84 -5.87
CA LEU A 55 9.90 2.01 -7.28
C LEU A 55 8.54 2.70 -7.47
N GLU A 56 8.53 3.78 -8.24
CA GLU A 56 7.30 4.52 -8.55
C GLU A 56 6.42 3.77 -9.55
N VAL A 57 5.13 3.70 -9.24
CA VAL A 57 4.12 3.07 -10.09
C VAL A 57 3.19 4.14 -10.66
N ARG A 58 3.00 4.13 -11.97
CA ARG A 58 2.11 5.06 -12.69
C ARG A 58 1.28 4.35 -13.75
N ASP A 59 0.14 4.94 -14.05
CA ASP A 59 -0.81 4.54 -15.10
C ASP A 59 -0.70 5.36 -16.38
N ASP A 60 0.36 6.16 -16.56
CA ASP A 60 0.53 6.95 -17.79
C ASP A 60 0.99 6.04 -18.94
N ASP A 61 0.31 6.12 -20.10
CA ASP A 61 0.58 5.28 -21.28
C ASP A 61 2.02 5.36 -21.83
N ASN A 62 2.79 6.39 -21.45
CA ASN A 62 4.17 6.61 -21.88
C ASN A 62 5.19 6.55 -20.74
N PHE A 63 4.83 5.97 -19.59
CA PHE A 63 5.74 5.85 -18.46
C PHE A 63 6.68 4.66 -18.66
N ASN A 64 7.88 4.93 -19.18
CA ASN A 64 8.95 3.95 -19.35
C ASN A 64 10.15 4.21 -18.43
N ASP A 65 10.06 5.23 -17.59
CA ASP A 65 11.15 5.60 -16.69
C ASP A 65 11.14 4.73 -15.44
N ILE A 66 12.30 4.19 -15.08
CA ILE A 66 12.50 3.57 -13.76
C ILE A 66 12.85 4.70 -12.79
N ILE A 67 11.90 5.01 -11.91
CA ILE A 67 12.05 6.05 -10.88
C ILE A 67 12.07 5.40 -9.51
N LEU A 68 13.24 5.45 -8.86
CA LEU A 68 13.44 4.95 -7.50
C LEU A 68 13.50 6.11 -6.51
N HIS A 69 12.82 5.94 -5.40
CA HIS A 69 12.74 6.87 -4.29
C HIS A 69 13.41 6.25 -3.07
N VAL A 70 14.29 7.00 -2.41
CA VAL A 70 14.96 6.54 -1.18
C VAL A 70 14.86 7.63 -0.12
N PHE A 71 14.23 7.28 1.00
CA PHE A 71 14.13 8.12 2.18
C PHE A 71 15.27 7.75 3.14
N GLN A 72 16.24 8.63 3.37
CA GLN A 72 17.36 8.34 4.27
C GLN A 72 17.08 8.80 5.70
N GLU A 73 17.68 8.13 6.69
CA GLU A 73 17.53 8.45 8.12
C GLU A 73 17.91 9.90 8.48
N ASN A 74 18.84 10.49 7.73
CA ASN A 74 19.30 11.87 7.94
C ASN A 74 18.35 12.93 7.34
N GLY A 75 17.18 12.54 6.84
CA GLY A 75 16.20 13.39 6.17
C GLY A 75 16.53 13.73 4.72
N ASP A 76 17.59 13.14 4.14
CA ASP A 76 17.85 13.24 2.70
C ASP A 76 16.85 12.40 1.92
N TYR A 77 16.32 12.98 0.85
CA TYR A 77 15.45 12.29 -0.10
C TYR A 77 16.17 12.16 -1.43
N LEU A 78 16.36 10.94 -1.92
CA LEU A 78 17.00 10.68 -3.20
C LEU A 78 15.98 10.18 -4.21
N VAL A 79 16.08 10.68 -5.44
CA VAL A 79 15.30 10.19 -6.57
C VAL A 79 16.26 9.81 -7.68
N SER A 80 16.28 8.54 -8.06
CA SER A 80 17.03 8.02 -9.21
C SER A 80 16.09 7.83 -10.38
N THR A 81 16.30 8.56 -11.47
CA THR A 81 15.57 8.37 -12.73
C THR A 81 16.52 7.76 -13.75
N ASN A 82 16.29 6.51 -14.13
CA ASN A 82 17.15 5.75 -15.06
C ASN A 82 18.66 5.85 -14.70
N GLY A 83 18.97 5.80 -13.40
CA GLY A 83 20.34 5.89 -12.86
C GLY A 83 20.86 7.31 -12.61
N THR A 84 20.14 8.37 -13.00
CA THR A 84 20.51 9.74 -12.67
C THR A 84 19.89 10.16 -11.34
N VAL A 85 20.73 10.49 -10.36
CA VAL A 85 20.27 10.81 -9.00
C VAL A 85 20.10 12.32 -8.79
N LYS A 86 18.95 12.70 -8.24
CA LYS A 86 18.67 14.03 -7.67
C LYS A 86 18.48 13.91 -6.17
N LYS A 87 18.87 14.97 -5.45
CA LYS A 87 18.80 15.06 -4.00
C LYS A 87 17.84 16.15 -3.56
N GLY A 88 16.99 15.82 -2.60
CA GLY A 88 16.03 16.68 -1.93
C GLY A 88 16.01 16.39 -0.43
N LYS A 89 14.91 16.76 0.22
CA LYS A 89 14.69 16.54 1.66
C LYS A 89 13.34 15.90 1.91
N TRP A 90 13.23 15.14 2.99
CA TRP A 90 11.94 14.69 3.50
C TRP A 90 11.90 14.85 5.02
N GLN A 91 10.70 15.02 5.56
CA GLN A 91 10.45 15.04 6.99
C GLN A 91 8.98 14.72 7.29
N LEU A 92 8.70 14.16 8.46
CA LEU A 92 7.34 14.10 8.98
C LEU A 92 6.94 15.51 9.46
N LEU A 93 5.71 15.92 9.15
CA LEU A 93 5.26 17.26 9.51
C LEU A 93 5.10 17.42 11.04
N ASN A 94 4.52 16.40 11.67
CA ASN A 94 4.37 16.29 13.12
C ASN A 94 4.58 14.83 13.52
N LYS A 95 5.14 14.58 14.71
CA LYS A 95 5.39 13.22 15.21
C LYS A 95 4.13 12.39 15.42
N ASP A 96 2.96 13.02 15.57
CA ASP A 96 1.68 12.35 15.82
C ASP A 96 0.78 12.33 14.58
N GLU A 97 1.26 12.82 13.44
CA GLU A 97 0.48 12.87 12.21
C GLU A 97 1.10 11.99 11.14
N ASN A 98 0.25 11.25 10.44
CA ASN A 98 0.62 10.52 9.23
C ASN A 98 0.72 11.46 8.02
N LYS A 99 1.59 12.46 8.13
CA LYS A 99 1.87 13.44 7.09
C LYS A 99 3.36 13.60 6.85
N MET A 100 3.73 13.59 5.59
CA MET A 100 5.11 13.72 5.14
C MET A 100 5.25 14.90 4.21
N LEU A 101 6.26 15.73 4.46
CA LEU A 101 6.72 16.75 3.54
C LEU A 101 7.87 16.19 2.71
N ILE A 102 7.79 16.34 1.40
CA ILE A 102 8.85 15.98 0.46
C ILE A 102 9.24 17.22 -0.33
N GLU A 103 10.52 17.58 -0.27
CA GLU A 103 11.09 18.74 -0.94
C GLU A 103 12.02 18.30 -2.06
N MET A 104 11.79 18.80 -3.27
CA MET A 104 12.62 18.52 -4.43
C MET A 104 12.54 19.67 -5.43
N GLY A 105 13.68 20.07 -6.00
CA GLY A 105 13.71 21.09 -7.06
C GLY A 105 13.16 22.47 -6.66
N GLY A 106 13.24 22.83 -5.38
CA GLY A 106 12.75 24.11 -4.86
C GLY A 106 11.23 24.16 -4.60
N ALA A 107 10.52 23.04 -4.74
CA ALA A 107 9.14 22.89 -4.34
C ALA A 107 9.01 21.90 -3.17
N SER A 108 8.01 22.12 -2.32
CA SER A 108 7.67 21.22 -1.22
C SER A 108 6.24 20.72 -1.42
N ASP A 109 6.07 19.40 -1.45
CA ASP A 109 4.79 18.74 -1.52
C ASP A 109 4.44 18.09 -0.18
N LEU A 110 3.21 18.31 0.28
CA LEU A 110 2.68 17.68 1.48
C LEU A 110 1.83 16.47 1.09
N TYR A 111 2.11 15.34 1.74
CA TYR A 111 1.39 14.09 1.59
C TYR A 111 0.80 13.63 2.92
N GLU A 112 -0.31 12.92 2.83
CA GLU A 112 -0.93 12.14 3.90
C GLU A 112 -0.71 10.66 3.61
N LEU A 113 -0.53 9.83 4.64
CA LEU A 113 -0.47 8.39 4.44
C LEU A 113 -1.81 7.86 3.94
N ALA A 114 -1.77 7.10 2.84
CA ALA A 114 -2.91 6.31 2.40
C ALA A 114 -2.76 4.85 2.84
N PHE A 115 -1.57 4.28 2.66
CA PHE A 115 -1.21 2.92 3.08
C PHE A 115 0.31 2.76 3.15
N LEU A 116 0.79 1.97 4.10
CA LEU A 116 2.20 1.58 4.23
C LEU A 116 2.24 0.15 4.77
N ASP A 117 3.11 -0.68 4.21
CA ASP A 117 3.59 -1.91 4.80
C ASP A 117 5.03 -2.20 4.32
N ASN A 118 5.51 -3.43 4.49
CA ASN A 118 6.85 -3.84 4.06
C ASN A 118 7.10 -3.75 2.54
N ASN A 119 6.05 -3.77 1.72
CA ASN A 119 6.13 -3.92 0.26
C ASN A 119 5.53 -2.72 -0.48
N TYR A 120 4.60 -1.98 0.12
CA TYR A 120 3.83 -0.92 -0.52
C TYR A 120 3.88 0.36 0.29
N LEU A 121 4.16 1.48 -0.37
CA LEU A 121 4.07 2.82 0.19
C LEU A 121 3.19 3.68 -0.72
N ILE A 122 2.02 4.04 -0.21
CA ILE A 122 1.04 4.85 -0.92
C ILE A 122 0.79 6.12 -0.12
N LEU A 123 1.13 7.23 -0.73
CA LEU A 123 0.95 8.57 -0.19
C LEU A 123 -0.15 9.28 -0.96
N LYS A 124 -1.06 9.96 -0.27
CA LYS A 124 -2.08 10.80 -0.89
C LYS A 124 -1.61 12.25 -0.83
N LYS A 125 -1.57 12.93 -1.97
CA LYS A 125 -1.20 14.35 -1.99
C LYS A 125 -2.27 15.18 -1.27
N HIS A 126 -1.84 16.03 -0.34
CA HIS A 126 -2.75 16.84 0.46
C HIS A 126 -3.54 17.82 -0.42
N GLY A 127 -4.76 18.16 -0.02
CA GLY A 127 -5.68 19.01 -0.78
C GLY A 127 -6.57 18.26 -1.79
N ASN A 128 -7.40 19.00 -2.53
CA ASN A 128 -8.35 18.43 -3.49
C ASN A 128 -7.75 18.32 -4.90
N GLN A 129 -6.96 17.27 -5.12
CA GLN A 129 -6.30 17.01 -6.41
C GLN A 129 -7.28 16.69 -7.54
N LEU A 130 -8.40 16.03 -7.23
CA LEU A 130 -9.45 15.70 -8.20
C LEU A 130 -10.00 16.96 -8.87
N ARG A 131 -10.29 18.01 -8.09
CA ARG A 131 -10.74 19.31 -8.63
C ARG A 131 -9.68 19.99 -9.50
N LEU A 132 -8.41 19.67 -9.31
CA LEU A 132 -7.29 20.21 -10.07
C LEU A 132 -6.94 19.36 -11.31
N GLY A 133 -7.63 18.23 -11.52
CA GLY A 133 -7.31 17.29 -12.59
C GLY A 133 -5.91 16.67 -12.46
N LYS A 134 -5.39 16.58 -11.23
CA LYS A 134 -4.06 16.04 -10.93
C LYS A 134 -4.16 14.68 -10.26
N LYS A 135 -3.10 13.89 -10.38
CA LYS A 135 -2.95 12.60 -9.68
C LYS A 135 -3.11 12.79 -8.18
N LYS A 136 -3.90 11.90 -7.57
CA LYS A 136 -4.23 11.93 -6.15
C LYS A 136 -3.20 11.18 -5.32
N TYR A 137 -2.79 10.01 -5.81
CA TYR A 137 -1.85 9.15 -5.10
C TYR A 137 -0.46 9.23 -5.71
N PHE A 138 0.53 9.14 -4.84
CA PHE A 138 1.91 8.89 -5.15
C PHE A 138 2.20 7.47 -4.66
N VAL A 139 2.35 6.57 -5.62
CA VAL A 139 2.27 5.12 -5.44
C VAL A 139 3.64 4.52 -5.65
N MET A 140 4.11 3.76 -4.68
CA MET A 140 5.39 3.08 -4.74
C MET A 140 5.29 1.66 -4.21
N GLY A 141 6.15 0.79 -4.70
CA GLY A 141 6.39 -0.51 -4.11
C GLY A 141 7.89 -0.78 -3.94
N LYS A 142 8.23 -1.72 -3.08
CA LYS A 142 9.60 -2.13 -2.86
C LYS A 142 10.16 -2.69 -4.17
N GLU A 143 11.28 -2.16 -4.64
CA GLU A 143 11.85 -2.51 -5.95
C GLU A 143 12.01 -4.03 -6.12
N SER A 144 12.46 -4.73 -5.08
CA SER A 144 12.66 -6.19 -5.12
C SER A 144 11.37 -6.99 -5.36
N GLU A 145 10.22 -6.41 -5.07
CA GLU A 145 8.91 -7.07 -5.15
C GLU A 145 8.12 -6.73 -6.41
N ILE A 146 8.40 -5.58 -7.04
CA ILE A 146 7.51 -5.02 -8.08
C ILE A 146 8.24 -4.57 -9.36
N TYR A 147 9.53 -4.87 -9.52
CA TYR A 147 10.39 -4.36 -10.60
C TYR A 147 9.81 -4.52 -12.02
N ASP A 148 9.08 -5.60 -12.29
CA ASP A 148 8.54 -5.94 -13.60
C ASP A 148 7.02 -5.77 -13.72
N LEU A 149 6.37 -5.20 -12.69
CA LEU A 149 4.92 -5.11 -12.63
C LEU A 149 4.41 -3.82 -13.27
N VAL A 150 3.42 -3.97 -14.14
CA VAL A 150 2.57 -2.86 -14.58
C VAL A 150 1.61 -2.50 -13.44
N TRP A 151 1.10 -1.26 -13.42
CA TRP A 151 0.25 -0.77 -12.34
C TRP A 151 -0.96 -1.68 -12.01
N ARG A 152 -1.55 -2.35 -13.01
CA ARG A 152 -2.66 -3.30 -12.82
C ARG A 152 -2.21 -4.53 -12.04
N GLU A 153 -1.08 -5.11 -12.44
CA GLU A 153 -0.49 -6.27 -11.77
C GLU A 153 -0.03 -5.91 -10.35
N TYR A 154 0.47 -4.68 -10.16
CA TYR A 154 0.81 -4.14 -8.84
C TYR A 154 -0.41 -4.12 -7.90
N VAL A 155 -1.54 -3.53 -8.31
CA VAL A 155 -2.74 -3.45 -7.45
C VAL A 155 -3.39 -4.81 -7.26
N GLU A 156 -3.34 -5.69 -8.26
CA GLU A 156 -3.78 -7.08 -8.13
C GLU A 156 -2.94 -7.85 -7.11
N LYS A 157 -1.59 -7.77 -7.22
CA LYS A 157 -0.67 -8.40 -6.26
C LYS A 157 -0.93 -7.90 -4.84
N MET A 158 -1.07 -6.58 -4.66
CA MET A 158 -1.40 -5.97 -3.37
C MET A 158 -2.70 -6.52 -2.78
N PHE A 159 -3.75 -6.63 -3.61
CA PHE A 159 -5.04 -7.19 -3.17
C PHE A 159 -4.95 -8.69 -2.84
N GLU A 160 -4.17 -9.45 -3.62
CA GLU A 160 -3.96 -10.89 -3.37
C GLU A 160 -3.20 -11.13 -2.07
N GLU A 161 -2.13 -10.39 -1.82
CA GLU A 161 -1.34 -10.46 -0.57
C GLU A 161 -2.20 -10.13 0.65
N TYR A 162 -3.01 -9.07 0.55
CA TYR A 162 -4.01 -8.74 1.58
C TYR A 162 -4.95 -9.92 1.86
N ARG A 163 -5.54 -10.51 0.80
CA ARG A 163 -6.52 -11.59 0.96
C ARG A 163 -5.89 -12.84 1.58
N GLN A 164 -4.67 -13.18 1.18
CA GLN A 164 -3.94 -14.32 1.71
C GLN A 164 -3.56 -14.11 3.18
N GLY A 165 -2.99 -12.94 3.51
CA GLY A 165 -2.62 -12.58 4.87
C GLY A 165 -3.83 -12.56 5.82
N SER A 166 -4.91 -11.89 5.43
CA SER A 166 -6.14 -11.82 6.22
C SER A 166 -6.72 -13.21 6.52
N THR A 167 -6.72 -14.11 5.53
CA THR A 167 -7.21 -15.49 5.72
C THR A 167 -6.36 -16.25 6.74
N ALA A 168 -5.04 -16.08 6.73
CA ALA A 168 -4.14 -16.74 7.68
C ALA A 168 -4.39 -16.26 9.13
N TYR A 169 -4.53 -14.95 9.35
CA TYR A 169 -4.82 -14.40 10.68
C TYR A 169 -6.19 -14.84 11.21
N ILE A 170 -7.21 -14.89 10.35
CA ILE A 170 -8.54 -15.39 10.72
C ILE A 170 -8.47 -16.86 11.15
N ILE A 171 -7.75 -17.71 10.39
CA ILE A 171 -7.56 -19.12 10.74
C ILE A 171 -6.82 -19.26 12.09
N MET A 172 -5.73 -18.51 12.29
CA MET A 172 -4.99 -18.51 13.56
C MET A 172 -5.88 -18.08 14.73
N GLY A 173 -6.71 -17.05 14.55
CA GLY A 173 -7.68 -16.60 15.56
C GLY A 173 -8.71 -17.67 15.92
N ILE A 174 -9.23 -18.39 14.93
CA ILE A 174 -10.16 -19.52 15.17
C ILE A 174 -9.46 -20.64 15.93
N ILE A 175 -8.24 -21.03 15.54
CA ILE A 175 -7.46 -22.06 16.24
C ILE A 175 -7.21 -21.65 17.69
N PHE A 176 -6.83 -20.39 17.93
CA PHE A 176 -6.63 -19.85 19.27
C PHE A 176 -7.91 -19.91 20.11
N LEU A 177 -9.06 -19.50 19.56
CA LEU A 177 -10.34 -19.58 20.25
C LEU A 177 -10.74 -21.03 20.59
N VAL A 178 -10.51 -21.96 19.67
CA VAL A 178 -10.75 -23.40 19.92
C VAL A 178 -9.83 -23.92 21.02
N ALA A 179 -8.55 -23.56 21.00
CA ALA A 179 -7.59 -23.96 22.02
C ALA A 179 -7.96 -23.41 23.41
N VAL A 180 -8.36 -22.14 23.50
CA VAL A 180 -8.86 -21.53 24.73
C VAL A 180 -10.14 -22.22 25.21
N GLY A 181 -11.09 -22.50 24.31
CA GLY A 181 -12.31 -23.23 24.64
C GLY A 181 -12.03 -24.63 25.20
N LEU A 182 -11.11 -25.37 24.59
CA LEU A 182 -10.68 -26.68 25.09
C LEU A 182 -10.01 -26.59 26.47
N ALA A 183 -9.14 -25.61 26.68
CA ALA A 183 -8.49 -25.39 27.97
C ALA A 183 -9.50 -25.09 29.07
N VAL A 184 -10.52 -24.27 28.79
CA VAL A 184 -11.60 -23.98 29.74
C VAL A 184 -12.39 -25.24 30.06
N VAL A 185 -12.77 -26.02 29.06
CA VAL A 185 -13.49 -27.30 29.27
C VAL A 185 -12.65 -28.25 30.14
N LEU A 186 -11.38 -28.45 29.80
CA LEU A 186 -10.47 -29.31 30.57
C LEU A 186 -10.19 -28.78 31.98
N SER A 187 -10.38 -27.49 32.25
CA SER A 187 -10.22 -26.91 33.59
C SER A 187 -11.45 -27.09 34.49
N VAL A 188 -12.62 -27.34 33.89
CA VAL A 188 -13.89 -27.54 34.60
C VAL A 188 -14.13 -29.02 34.93
N PHE A 189 -13.50 -29.93 34.19
CA PHE A 189 -13.49 -31.38 34.45
C PHE A 189 -12.26 -31.81 35.24
#